data_AF-A0A9P5N071-F1
#
_entry.id   AF-A0A9P5N071-F1
#
_cell.length_a   1.000
_cell.length_b   1.000
_cell.length_c   1.000
_cell.angle_alpha   90.00
_cell.angle_beta   90.00
_cell.angle_gamma   90.00
#
_symmetry.space_group_name_H-M   'P 1'
#
loop_
_entity.id
_entity.type
_entity.pdbx_description
1 polymer ?
#
loop_
_entity_poly.entity_id
_entity_poly.type
_entity_poly.pdbx_seq_one_letter_code
_entity_poly.pdbx_strand_id
1 'polypeptide(L)' 'VKGSKNGRSRLVPTSKAPRLYPAEDVPKPKQSHKPAKPTKLCDSITPGTVLILLTGWFRGKRVV' A
#
# COMPACT_ATOMS: atom_id res chain seq x y z
N VAL A 1 -22.06 20.26 24.73
CA VAL A 1 -23.38 20.67 25.28
C VAL A 1 -23.12 21.32 26.63
N LYS A 2 -23.30 22.65 26.76
CA LYS A 2 -22.99 23.39 28.00
C LYS A 2 -24.28 23.97 28.56
N GLY A 3 -24.90 23.27 29.51
CA GLY A 3 -26.11 23.69 30.22
C GLY A 3 -26.64 22.55 31.08
N SER A 4 -27.00 22.83 32.33
CA SER A 4 -27.31 21.85 33.39
C SER A 4 -28.55 20.98 33.15
N LYS A 5 -29.38 21.29 32.14
CA LYS A 5 -30.60 20.54 31.77
C LYS A 5 -30.56 19.90 30.38
N ASN A 6 -29.41 19.92 29.72
CA ASN A 6 -29.30 19.33 28.38
C ASN A 6 -28.95 17.85 28.51
N GLY A 7 -29.96 16.98 28.39
CA GLY A 7 -29.82 15.54 28.49
C GLY A 7 -28.81 14.95 27.49
N ARG A 8 -27.88 14.14 28.01
CA ARG A 8 -26.92 13.26 27.30
C ARG A 8 -25.96 13.93 26.29
N SER A 9 -24.86 13.22 26.03
CA SER A 9 -23.86 13.59 25.03
C SER A 9 -24.44 13.53 23.62
N ARG A 10 -24.25 14.60 22.83
CA ARG A 10 -24.65 14.64 21.41
C ARG A 10 -23.64 13.85 20.59
N LEU A 11 -24.08 12.80 19.90
CA LEU A 11 -23.24 12.09 18.92
C LEU A 11 -23.08 12.98 17.69
N VAL A 12 -21.91 13.62 17.57
CA VAL A 12 -21.54 14.42 16.39
C VAL A 12 -20.57 13.59 15.57
N PRO A 13 -20.86 13.35 14.28
CA PRO A 13 -19.93 12.63 13.42
C PRO A 13 -18.62 13.42 13.28
N THR A 14 -17.50 12.72 13.45
CA THR A 14 -16.14 13.26 13.31
C THR A 14 -15.83 13.64 11.86
N SER A 15 -16.34 12.85 10.91
CA SER A 15 -16.30 13.16 9.47
C SER A 15 -17.69 13.57 8.99
N LYS A 16 -17.82 14.83 8.56
CA LYS A 16 -19.04 15.35 7.95
C LYS A 16 -18.95 15.19 6.44
N ALA A 17 -20.06 14.81 5.82
CA ALA A 17 -20.17 14.82 4.37
C ALA A 17 -19.91 16.24 3.81
N PRO A 18 -19.41 16.35 2.56
CA PRO A 18 -19.26 17.64 1.90
C PRO A 18 -20.60 18.37 1.81
N ARG A 19 -20.56 19.71 1.85
CA ARG A 19 -21.77 20.56 1.76
C ARG A 19 -22.34 20.63 0.35
N LEU A 20 -21.50 20.42 -0.66
CA LEU A 20 -21.83 20.53 -2.08
C LEU A 20 -21.46 19.21 -2.77
N TYR A 21 -22.28 18.80 -3.72
CA TYR A 21 -22.00 17.67 -4.59
C TYR A 21 -21.19 18.14 -5.81
N PRO A 22 -20.30 17.29 -6.35
CA PRO A 22 -19.68 17.57 -7.64
C PRO A 22 -20.75 17.56 -8.75
N ALA A 23 -20.50 18.32 -9.83
CA ALA A 23 -21.40 18.36 -10.99
C ALA A 23 -21.40 17.02 -11.76
N GLU A 24 -20.26 16.33 -11.75
CA GLU A 24 -20.05 15.06 -12.44
C GLU A 24 -19.50 14.01 -11.46
N ASP A 25 -19.85 12.74 -11.69
CA ASP A 25 -19.30 11.62 -10.92
C ASP A 25 -18.08 11.00 -11.61
N VAL A 26 -17.05 10.64 -10.82
CA VAL A 26 -15.85 9.98 -11.34
C VAL A 26 -15.99 8.48 -11.12
N PRO A 27 -16.08 7.67 -12.18
CA PRO A 27 -16.26 6.23 -12.03
C PRO A 27 -15.06 5.61 -11.31
N LYS A 28 -15.33 4.80 -10.29
CA LYS A 28 -14.27 4.08 -9.58
C LYS A 28 -13.74 2.95 -10.46
N PRO A 29 -12.41 2.77 -10.54
CA PRO A 29 -11.84 1.63 -11.22
C PRO A 29 -12.28 0.33 -10.53
N LYS A 30 -12.54 -0.72 -11.32
CA LYS A 30 -12.88 -2.04 -10.79
C LYS A 30 -11.71 -2.62 -10.02
N GLN A 31 -12.01 -3.35 -8.95
CA GLN A 31 -10.99 -4.07 -8.20
C GLN A 31 -10.33 -5.12 -9.09
N SER A 32 -9.01 -5.07 -9.19
CA SER A 32 -8.23 -6.11 -9.87
C SER A 32 -8.11 -7.34 -8.97
N HIS A 33 -8.42 -8.51 -9.51
CA HIS A 33 -8.17 -9.80 -8.86
C HIS A 33 -6.73 -10.29 -9.02
N LYS A 34 -5.85 -9.52 -9.67
CA LYS A 34 -4.45 -9.92 -9.89
C LYS A 34 -3.64 -9.71 -8.59
N PRO A 35 -3.17 -10.77 -7.92
CA PRO A 35 -2.29 -10.63 -6.76
C PRO A 35 -0.85 -10.31 -7.21
N ALA A 36 -0.05 -9.81 -6.28
CA ALA A 36 1.40 -9.70 -6.48
C ALA A 36 2.00 -11.11 -6.62
N LYS A 37 2.87 -11.30 -7.62
CA LYS A 37 3.53 -12.60 -7.84
C LYS A 37 4.68 -12.80 -6.85
N PRO A 38 4.82 -13.97 -6.22
CA PRO A 38 5.97 -14.26 -5.37
C PRO A 38 7.25 -14.35 -6.18
N THR A 39 8.37 -13.93 -5.59
CA THR A 39 9.70 -14.02 -6.19
C THR A 39 10.14 -15.49 -6.26
N LYS A 40 10.73 -15.88 -7.38
CA LYS A 40 11.36 -17.21 -7.56
C LYS A 40 12.88 -17.03 -7.67
N LEU A 41 13.62 -17.82 -6.91
CA LEU A 41 15.07 -17.94 -7.02
C LEU A 41 15.40 -19.23 -7.77
N CYS A 42 16.57 -19.27 -8.42
CA CYS A 42 17.10 -20.52 -8.97
C CYS A 42 17.59 -21.40 -7.83
N ASP A 43 17.48 -22.72 -7.96
CA ASP A 43 17.87 -23.69 -6.91
C ASP A 43 19.36 -23.61 -6.52
N SER A 44 20.21 -23.11 -7.41
CA SER A 44 21.65 -22.91 -7.13
C SER A 44 21.94 -21.70 -6.24
N ILE A 45 20.98 -20.78 -6.07
CA ILE A 45 21.15 -19.57 -5.26
C ILE A 45 20.71 -19.89 -3.83
N THR A 46 21.66 -20.44 -3.07
CA THR A 46 21.51 -20.71 -1.64
C THR A 46 22.35 -19.74 -0.81
N PRO A 47 22.02 -19.51 0.48
CA PRO A 47 22.83 -18.67 1.35
C PRO A 47 24.29 -19.13 1.37
N GLY A 48 25.21 -18.22 1.06
CA GLY A 48 26.65 -18.50 1.01
C GLY A 48 27.19 -18.96 -0.36
N THR A 49 26.34 -19.10 -1.38
CA THR A 49 26.81 -19.40 -2.75
C THR A 49 27.52 -18.20 -3.37
N VAL A 50 28.72 -18.42 -3.91
CA VAL A 50 29.46 -17.39 -4.66
C VAL A 50 28.85 -17.21 -6.06
N LEU A 51 28.47 -15.98 -6.40
CA LEU A 51 27.95 -15.61 -7.72
C LEU A 51 28.96 -14.76 -8.51
N ILE A 52 28.91 -14.84 -9.84
CA ILE A 52 29.64 -13.94 -10.74
C ILE A 52 28.65 -12.88 -11.25
N LEU A 53 28.88 -11.62 -10.88
CA LEU A 53 28.07 -10.52 -11.40
C LEU A 53 28.39 -10.29 -12.87
N LEU A 54 27.37 -10.29 -13.72
CA LEU A 54 27.57 -10.09 -15.17
C LEU A 54 27.52 -8.61 -15.57
N THR A 55 26.83 -7.80 -14.77
CA THR A 55 26.55 -6.38 -15.04
C THR A 55 26.87 -5.52 -13.82
N GLY A 56 26.93 -4.20 -14.03
CA GLY A 56 27.28 -3.23 -12.99
C GLY A 56 28.78 -3.02 -12.79
N TRP A 57 29.14 -2.20 -11.80
CA TRP A 57 30.53 -1.81 -11.55
C TRP A 57 31.42 -2.98 -11.10
N PHE A 58 30.85 -3.91 -10.34
CA PHE A 58 31.54 -5.11 -9.85
C PHE A 58 31.42 -6.31 -10.82
N ARG A 59 31.11 -6.06 -12.10
CA ARG A 59 31.00 -7.14 -13.09
C ARG A 59 32.29 -7.97 -13.19
N GLY A 60 32.15 -9.27 -13.38
CA GLY A 60 33.23 -10.25 -13.42
C GLY A 60 33.80 -10.63 -12.05
N LYS A 61 33.43 -9.94 -10.97
CA LYS A 61 33.87 -10.29 -9.62
C LYS A 61 33.01 -11.41 -9.03
N ARG A 62 33.64 -12.22 -8.19
CA ARG A 62 33.02 -13.24 -7.35
C ARG A 62 32.55 -12.61 -6.04
N VAL A 63 31.25 -12.67 -5.75
CA VAL A 63 30.61 -12.05 -4.57
C VAL A 63 29.82 -13.13 -3.82
N VAL A 64 29.74 -13.01 -2.49
CA VAL A 64 28.90 -13.85 -1.61
C VAL A 64 27.67 -13.05 -1.20
#